data_AF-A0A7R9Z0K8-F1
#
_entry.id   AF-A0A7R9Z0K8-F1
#
_cell.length_a   1.000
_cell.length_b   1.000
_cell.length_c   1.000
_cell.angle_alpha   90.00
_cell.angle_beta   90.00
_cell.angle_gamma   90.00
#
_symmetry.space_group_name_H-M   'P 1'
#
loop_
_entity.id
_entity.type
_entity.pdbx_description
1 polymer ?
#
loop_
_entity_poly.entity_id
_entity_poly.type
_entity_poly.pdbx_seq_one_letter_code
_entity_poly.pdbx_strand_id
1 'polypeptide(L)'
;NQPGLSRLFNKVHASAAIAMASKKIIKEKGAAPDEFEESVAQALFDLEATNQELKADLRDLYITGAREVDVHGANRKSVVVHVPYRLLKSFQKIQLRLVRELEKK
;
A
#
# COMPACT_ATOMS: atom_id res chain seq x y z
N ASN A 1 -5.55 29.17 -28.44
CA ASN A 1 -5.48 28.72 -27.03
C ASN A 1 -5.52 27.20 -27.01
N GLN A 2 -4.35 26.54 -26.94
CA GLN A 2 -4.21 25.09 -27.15
C GLN A 2 -4.66 24.31 -25.90
N PRO A 3 -5.71 23.46 -25.98
CA PRO A 3 -6.25 22.70 -24.83
C PRO A 3 -5.50 21.37 -24.56
N GLY A 4 -4.30 21.19 -25.11
CA GLY A 4 -3.57 19.91 -25.10
C GLY A 4 -2.55 19.72 -23.98
N LEU A 5 -2.11 20.79 -23.31
CA LEU A 5 -1.00 20.73 -22.36
C LEU A 5 -1.43 20.35 -20.93
N SER A 6 -2.68 20.56 -20.56
CA SER A 6 -3.20 20.20 -19.23
C SER A 6 -3.42 18.69 -19.04
N ARG A 7 -3.66 17.93 -20.13
CA ARG A 7 -3.81 16.46 -20.08
C ARG A 7 -2.48 15.70 -20.06
N LEU A 8 -1.40 16.32 -20.52
CA LEU A 8 -0.07 15.71 -20.49
C LEU A 8 0.62 15.85 -19.13
N PHE A 9 0.28 16.88 -18.34
CA PHE A 9 0.88 17.09 -17.03
C PHE A 9 0.40 16.07 -15.96
N ASN A 10 -0.85 15.59 -16.07
CA ASN A 10 -1.38 14.53 -15.20
C ASN A 10 -0.93 13.12 -15.58
N LYS A 11 -0.50 12.91 -16.84
CA LYS A 11 -0.09 11.57 -17.30
C LYS A 11 1.37 11.26 -16.94
N VAL A 12 2.21 12.27 -16.73
CA VAL A 12 3.61 12.11 -16.34
C VAL A 12 3.78 11.84 -14.84
N HIS A 13 2.89 12.36 -13.98
CA HIS A 13 2.95 12.09 -12.53
C HIS A 13 2.37 10.72 -12.12
N ALA A 14 1.42 10.17 -12.91
CA ALA A 14 0.89 8.83 -12.65
C ALA A 14 1.94 7.73 -12.90
N SER A 15 2.76 7.84 -13.95
CA SER A 15 3.71 6.79 -14.34
C SER A 15 4.87 6.58 -13.36
N ALA A 16 5.32 7.62 -12.66
CA ALA A 16 6.44 7.52 -11.71
C ALA A 16 5.99 7.01 -10.33
N ALA A 17 4.78 7.39 -9.88
CA ALA A 17 4.18 6.85 -8.67
C ALA A 17 3.86 5.35 -8.80
N ILE A 18 3.35 4.93 -9.97
CA ILE A 18 3.08 3.52 -10.31
C ILE A 18 4.36 2.66 -10.20
N ALA A 19 5.51 3.18 -10.65
CA ALA A 19 6.78 2.47 -10.58
C ALA A 19 7.36 2.36 -9.14
N MET A 20 6.98 3.26 -8.23
CA MET A 20 7.54 3.29 -6.86
C MET A 20 6.67 2.56 -5.84
N ALA A 21 5.34 2.62 -5.96
CA ALA A 21 4.41 1.83 -5.14
C ALA A 21 4.56 0.32 -5.39
N SER A 22 4.99 -0.06 -6.60
CA SER A 22 5.37 -1.43 -6.97
C SER A 22 6.47 -2.04 -6.08
N LYS A 23 7.21 -1.24 -5.29
CA LYS A 23 8.19 -1.76 -4.32
C LYS A 23 7.56 -2.29 -3.02
N LYS A 24 6.34 -1.87 -2.68
CA LYS A 24 5.66 -2.29 -1.44
C LYS A 24 4.86 -3.57 -1.57
N ILE A 25 4.63 -4.04 -2.79
CA ILE A 25 3.98 -5.31 -3.05
C ILE A 25 4.89 -6.21 -3.89
N ILE A 26 5.14 -7.42 -3.38
CA ILE A 26 5.93 -8.45 -4.07
C ILE A 26 5.12 -9.74 -4.03
N LYS A 27 4.49 -10.08 -5.15
CA LYS A 27 3.75 -11.34 -5.26
C LYS A 27 4.68 -12.51 -5.54
N GLU A 28 4.28 -13.67 -5.02
CA GLU A 28 4.98 -14.91 -5.32
C GLU A 28 4.94 -15.18 -6.82
N LYS A 29 6.08 -15.61 -7.39
CA LYS A 29 6.25 -15.91 -8.82
C LYS A 29 6.11 -14.72 -9.78
N GLY A 30 6.16 -13.47 -9.29
CA GLY A 30 6.14 -12.28 -10.14
C GLY A 30 4.80 -11.99 -10.80
N ALA A 31 3.71 -12.52 -10.23
CA ALA A 31 2.36 -12.21 -10.69
C ALA A 31 2.06 -10.71 -10.55
N ALA A 32 1.24 -10.16 -11.45
CA ALA A 32 0.78 -8.79 -11.34
C ALA A 32 -0.11 -8.62 -10.09
N PRO A 33 0.06 -7.53 -9.32
CA PRO A 33 -0.86 -7.16 -8.27
C PRO A 33 -2.23 -6.78 -8.85
N ASP A 34 -3.27 -7.07 -8.08
CA ASP A 34 -4.63 -6.63 -8.41
C ASP A 34 -4.84 -5.17 -8.02
N GLU A 35 -5.86 -4.50 -8.58
CA GLU A 35 -6.14 -3.07 -8.34
C GLU A 35 -6.29 -2.77 -6.84
N PHE A 36 -6.94 -3.68 -6.10
CA PHE A 36 -7.06 -3.55 -4.65
C PHE A 36 -5.71 -3.66 -3.95
N GLU A 37 -4.88 -4.62 -4.35
CA GLU A 37 -3.55 -4.80 -3.76
C GLU A 37 -2.62 -3.62 -4.05
N GLU A 38 -2.72 -3.04 -5.25
CA GLU A 38 -2.04 -1.80 -5.63
C GLU A 38 -2.50 -0.62 -4.75
N SER A 39 -3.80 -0.50 -4.47
CA SER A 39 -4.32 0.56 -3.60
C SER A 39 -3.76 0.46 -2.17
N VAL A 40 -3.64 -0.75 -1.63
CA VAL A 40 -3.04 -1.01 -0.31
C VAL A 40 -1.54 -0.72 -0.34
N ALA A 41 -0.84 -1.12 -1.40
CA ALA A 41 0.58 -0.83 -1.56
C ALA A 41 0.87 0.68 -1.65
N GLN A 42 0.02 1.41 -2.36
CA GLN A 42 0.08 2.87 -2.44
C GLN A 42 -0.18 3.51 -1.07
N ALA A 43 -1.17 3.04 -0.32
CA ALA A 43 -1.45 3.54 1.03
C ALA A 43 -0.23 3.38 1.96
N LEU A 44 0.46 2.23 1.90
CA LEU A 44 1.69 1.98 2.65
C LEU A 44 2.85 2.88 2.22
N PHE A 45 2.99 3.13 0.91
CA PHE A 45 4.00 4.03 0.37
C PHE A 45 3.79 5.47 0.85
N ASP A 46 2.55 5.95 0.79
CA ASP A 46 2.20 7.29 1.29
C ASP A 46 2.45 7.41 2.79
N LEU A 47 2.17 6.37 3.57
CA LEU A 47 2.47 6.34 5.01
C LEU A 47 3.96 6.39 5.29
N GLU A 48 4.79 5.71 4.50
CA GLU A 48 6.24 5.85 4.58
C GLU A 48 6.70 7.30 4.30
N ALA A 49 6.07 7.95 3.32
CA ALA A 49 6.42 9.32 2.94
C ALA A 49 5.95 10.37 3.96
N THR A 50 4.78 10.17 4.57
CA THR A 50 4.12 11.16 5.44
C THR A 50 4.44 11.00 6.92
N ASN A 51 4.74 9.78 7.40
CA ASN A 51 4.95 9.51 8.82
C ASN A 51 6.42 9.25 9.13
N GLN A 52 7.11 10.26 9.69
CA GLN A 52 8.56 10.17 9.98
C GLN A 52 8.93 9.06 10.97
N GLU A 53 8.05 8.75 11.91
CA GLU A 53 8.30 7.74 12.93
C GLU A 53 8.14 6.31 12.41
N LEU A 54 7.31 6.10 11.38
CA LEU A 54 7.12 4.80 10.73
C LEU A 54 7.98 4.61 9.49
N LYS A 55 8.53 5.70 8.93
CA LYS A 55 9.33 5.70 7.70
C LYS A 55 10.47 4.69 7.73
N ALA A 56 11.23 4.65 8.82
CA ALA A 56 12.39 3.76 8.94
C ALA A 56 11.97 2.29 8.97
N ASP A 57 10.94 1.93 9.76
CA ASP A 57 10.45 0.56 9.82
C ASP A 57 9.76 0.16 8.50
N LEU A 58 8.95 1.04 7.90
CA LEU A 58 8.21 0.74 6.67
C LEU A 58 9.11 0.57 5.46
N ARG A 59 10.26 1.25 5.38
CA ARG A 59 11.20 1.18 4.24
C ARG A 59 11.55 -0.25 3.85
N ASP A 60 11.81 -1.10 4.85
CA ASP A 60 12.23 -2.49 4.65
C ASP A 60 11.04 -3.47 4.62
N LEU A 61 9.82 -2.98 4.77
CA LEU A 61 8.59 -3.78 4.76
C LEU A 61 7.92 -3.78 3.39
N TYR A 62 7.40 -4.96 3.02
CA TYR A 62 6.56 -5.18 1.85
C TYR A 62 5.51 -6.25 2.17
N ILE A 63 4.45 -6.24 1.37
CA ILE A 63 3.33 -7.18 1.45
C ILE A 63 3.37 -8.16 0.28
N THR A 64 2.83 -9.35 0.48
CA THR A 64 2.73 -10.39 -0.57
C THR A 64 1.35 -10.45 -1.22
N GLY A 65 0.38 -9.76 -0.65
CA GLY A 65 -0.97 -9.63 -1.19
C GLY A 65 -1.90 -8.98 -0.18
N ALA A 66 -3.09 -8.61 -0.64
CA ALA A 66 -4.15 -8.06 0.20
C ALA A 66 -5.51 -8.51 -0.33
N ARG A 67 -6.47 -8.71 0.57
CA ARG A 67 -7.85 -9.06 0.21
C ARG A 67 -8.86 -8.41 1.13
N GLU A 68 -9.99 -8.00 0.58
CA GLU A 68 -11.15 -7.64 1.38
C GLU A 68 -11.87 -8.91 1.85
N VAL A 69 -12.34 -8.89 3.10
CA VAL A 69 -13.12 -9.96 3.71
C VAL A 69 -14.33 -9.34 4.40
N ASP A 70 -15.50 -9.91 4.13
CA ASP A 70 -16.72 -9.55 4.83
C ASP A 70 -16.86 -10.36 6.12
N VAL A 71 -17.03 -9.65 7.24
CA VAL A 71 -17.13 -10.27 8.58
C VAL A 71 -18.60 -10.34 8.94
N HIS A 72 -19.16 -11.54 8.83
CA HIS A 72 -20.57 -11.80 9.11
C HIS A 72 -20.96 -11.28 10.50
N GLY A 73 -21.97 -10.41 10.56
CA GLY A 73 -22.48 -9.82 11.80
C GLY A 73 -21.91 -8.44 12.16
N ALA A 74 -20.89 -7.95 11.44
CA ALA A 74 -20.46 -6.57 11.49
C ALA A 74 -20.69 -5.93 10.12
N ASN A 75 -21.39 -4.79 10.05
CA ASN A 75 -21.55 -4.04 8.79
C ASN A 75 -20.25 -3.29 8.41
N ARG A 76 -19.10 -3.96 8.56
CA ARG A 76 -17.75 -3.42 8.39
C ARG A 76 -16.94 -4.39 7.55
N LYS A 77 -16.47 -3.90 6.40
CA LYS A 77 -15.48 -4.61 5.58
C LYS A 77 -14.14 -4.65 6.31
N SER A 78 -13.47 -5.79 6.27
CA SER A 78 -12.13 -5.96 6.84
C SER A 78 -11.12 -6.21 5.74
N VAL A 79 -9.90 -5.70 5.92
CA VAL A 79 -8.81 -5.92 4.97
C VAL A 79 -7.79 -6.88 5.59
N VAL A 80 -7.51 -7.97 4.90
CA VAL A 80 -6.46 -8.93 5.27
C VAL A 80 -5.24 -8.66 4.42
N VAL A 81 -4.14 -8.27 5.07
CA VAL A 81 -2.85 -8.02 4.43
C VAL A 81 -1.92 -9.21 4.68
N HIS A 82 -1.44 -9.81 3.60
CA HIS A 82 -0.49 -10.91 3.64
C HIS A 82 0.93 -10.37 3.65
N VAL A 83 1.76 -10.87 4.58
CA VAL A 83 3.15 -10.43 4.76
C VAL A 83 4.10 -11.63 4.70
N PRO A 84 5.33 -11.45 4.22
CA PRO A 84 6.34 -12.52 4.25
C PRO A 84 6.65 -12.93 5.69
N TYR A 85 6.77 -14.23 5.95
CA TYR A 85 7.06 -14.76 7.29
C TYR A 85 8.33 -14.15 7.92
N ARG A 86 9.36 -13.89 7.11
CA ARG A 86 10.61 -13.25 7.56
C ARG A 86 10.41 -11.84 8.15
N LEU A 87 9.38 -11.12 7.70
CA LEU A 87 9.08 -9.75 8.13
C LEU A 87 8.00 -9.67 9.21
N LEU A 88 7.42 -10.81 9.61
CA LEU A 88 6.29 -10.87 10.54
C LEU A 88 6.57 -10.13 11.86
N LYS A 89 7.76 -10.33 12.44
CA LYS A 89 8.14 -9.66 13.70
C LYS A 89 8.21 -8.14 13.56
N SER A 90 8.70 -7.65 12.42
CA SER A 90 8.79 -6.22 12.14
C SER A 90 7.39 -5.60 11.97
N PHE A 91 6.49 -6.29 11.28
CA PHE A 91 5.07 -5.88 11.20
C PHE A 91 4.39 -5.88 12.56
N GLN A 92 4.60 -6.91 13.39
CA GLN A 92 4.03 -7.00 14.74
C GLN A 92 4.51 -5.85 15.64
N LYS A 93 5.78 -5.47 15.56
CA LYS A 93 6.36 -4.36 16.34
C LYS A 93 5.65 -3.03 16.07
N ILE A 94 5.31 -2.74 14.81
CA ILE A 94 4.66 -1.47 14.43
C ILE A 94 3.14 -1.59 14.30
N GLN A 95 2.56 -2.79 14.49
CA GLN A 95 1.18 -3.12 14.15
C GLN A 95 0.17 -2.12 14.70
N LEU A 96 0.25 -1.80 16.00
CA LEU A 96 -0.71 -0.90 16.65
C LEU A 96 -0.73 0.49 15.99
N ARG A 97 0.44 0.99 15.61
CA ARG A 97 0.61 2.32 15.01
C ARG A 97 0.20 2.30 13.55
N LEU A 98 0.63 1.27 12.82
CA LEU A 98 0.30 1.07 11.41
C LEU A 98 -1.22 0.97 11.19
N VAL A 99 -1.91 0.15 11.99
CA VAL A 99 -3.37 -0.04 11.88
C VAL A 99 -4.10 1.28 12.11
N ARG A 100 -3.73 2.04 13.14
CA ARG A 100 -4.35 3.34 13.43
C ARG A 100 -4.20 4.35 12.31
N GLU A 101 -3.06 4.36 11.63
CA GLU A 101 -2.83 5.28 10.50
C GLU A 101 -3.57 4.81 9.24
N LEU A 102 -3.68 3.50 9.01
CA LEU A 102 -4.45 2.95 7.90
C LEU A 102 -5.96 3.13 8.08
N GLU A 103 -6.49 3.03 9.30
CA GLU A 103 -7.93 3.25 9.59
C GLU A 103 -8.38 4.72 9.46
N LYS A 104 -7.44 5.67 9.39
CA LYS A 104 -7.75 7.08 9.10
C LYS A 104 -7.96 7.35 7.62
N LYS A 105 -7.45 6.48 6.75
CA LYS A 105 -7.61 6.57 5.30
C LYS A 105 -8.87 5.82 4.87
#